data_AF-A0A0G0TQG6-F1
#
_entry.id   AF-A0A0G0TQG6-F1
#
_cell.length_a   1.000
_cell.length_b   1.000
_cell.length_c   1.000
_cell.angle_alpha   90.00
_cell.angle_beta   90.00
_cell.angle_gamma   90.00
#
_symmetry.space_group_name_H-M   'P 1'
#
loop_
_entity.id
_entity.type
_entity.pdbx_description
1 polymer ?
#
loop_
_entity_poly.entity_id
_entity_poly.type
_entity_poly.pdbx_seq_one_letter_code
_entity_poly.pdbx_strand_id
1 'polypeptide(L)'
;MQHLLAQAQQWKELQSIGDEPADIATIGSLTSVIANVIRAVVVFSGVVLFIMLVVGGMSFLFSGGDQKKLEKAKGTITGAFAGLLVLIGSYLILRLIERFTGINITTFSFQLQP
;
A
#
# COMPACT_ATOMS: atom_id res chain seq x y z
N MET A 1 5.01 -46.67 -35.63
CA MET A 1 4.13 -46.28 -34.51
C MET A 1 4.88 -45.96 -33.21
N GLN A 2 5.97 -46.66 -32.84
CA GLN A 2 6.71 -46.37 -31.59
C GLN A 2 7.51 -45.05 -31.61
N HIS A 3 7.90 -44.54 -32.79
CA HIS A 3 8.67 -43.29 -32.91
C HIS A 3 7.84 -42.00 -32.69
N LEU A 4 6.50 -42.08 -32.73
CA LEU A 4 5.61 -40.93 -32.52
C LEU A 4 5.42 -40.61 -31.03
N LEU A 5 5.60 -41.61 -30.15
CA LEU A 5 5.51 -41.45 -28.70
C LEU A 5 6.77 -40.78 -28.12
N ALA A 6 7.94 -41.00 -28.74
CA ALA A 6 9.19 -40.33 -28.37
C ALA A 6 9.12 -38.82 -28.65
N GLN A 7 8.53 -38.43 -29.79
CA GLN A 7 8.30 -37.02 -30.09
C GLN A 7 7.36 -36.41 -29.04
N ALA A 8 6.23 -37.06 -28.72
CA ALA A 8 5.28 -36.59 -27.71
C ALA A 8 5.91 -36.35 -26.32
N GLN A 9 6.90 -37.14 -25.91
CA GLN A 9 7.63 -36.89 -24.66
C GLN A 9 8.62 -35.73 -24.77
N GLN A 10 9.30 -35.60 -25.91
CA GLN A 10 10.19 -34.47 -26.18
C GLN A 10 9.43 -33.13 -26.17
N TRP A 11 8.20 -33.09 -26.70
CA TRP A 11 7.32 -31.91 -26.63
C TRP A 11 6.98 -31.51 -25.18
N LYS A 12 6.94 -32.48 -24.26
CA LYS A 12 6.67 -32.25 -22.84
C LYS A 12 7.90 -31.73 -22.09
N GLU A 13 9.10 -32.17 -22.47
CA GLU A 13 10.36 -31.62 -21.96
C GLU A 13 10.57 -30.18 -22.45
N LEU A 14 10.27 -29.86 -23.71
CA LEU A 14 10.39 -28.49 -24.22
C LEU A 14 9.40 -27.51 -23.55
N GLN A 15 8.22 -27.99 -23.14
CA GLN A 15 7.29 -27.21 -22.33
C GLN A 15 7.84 -26.91 -20.93
N SER A 16 8.58 -27.84 -20.30
CA SER A 16 9.21 -27.58 -19.00
C SER A 16 10.34 -26.56 -19.03
N ILE A 17 10.95 -26.32 -20.20
CA ILE A 17 12.02 -25.31 -20.36
C ILE A 17 11.41 -23.90 -20.56
N GLY A 18 10.13 -23.81 -20.96
CA GLY A 18 9.39 -22.55 -21.09
C GLY A 18 8.63 -22.10 -19.84
N ASP A 19 8.53 -22.97 -18.84
CA ASP A 19 7.91 -22.73 -17.53
C ASP A 19 8.93 -22.43 -16.42
N GLU A 20 10.20 -22.16 -16.75
CA GLU A 20 11.00 -21.38 -15.82
C GLU A 20 10.38 -19.98 -15.78
N PRO A 21 9.85 -19.53 -14.62
CA PRO A 21 9.48 -18.14 -14.46
C PRO A 21 10.78 -17.36 -14.63
N ALA A 22 11.01 -16.84 -15.85
CA ALA A 22 12.01 -15.83 -16.08
C ALA A 22 11.86 -14.83 -14.95
N ASP A 23 12.91 -14.74 -14.16
CA ASP A 23 13.01 -14.02 -12.92
C ASP A 23 12.50 -12.57 -13.07
N ILE A 24 11.18 -12.38 -12.99
CA ILE A 24 10.50 -11.14 -12.63
C ILE A 24 10.60 -10.91 -11.11
N ALA A 25 11.43 -11.68 -10.39
CA ALA A 25 11.59 -11.61 -8.95
C ALA A 25 12.40 -10.40 -8.48
N THR A 26 12.70 -9.41 -9.33
CA THR A 26 13.17 -8.11 -8.85
C THR A 26 12.07 -7.05 -8.78
N ILE A 27 11.10 -7.01 -9.71
CA ILE A 27 10.02 -6.01 -9.63
C ILE A 27 8.90 -6.48 -8.71
N GLY A 28 8.47 -7.74 -8.81
CA GLY A 28 7.40 -8.28 -7.95
C GLY A 28 7.79 -8.30 -6.46
N SER A 29 9.04 -8.66 -6.15
CA SER A 29 9.54 -8.65 -4.78
C SER A 29 9.70 -7.23 -4.23
N LEU A 30 10.25 -6.30 -5.02
CA LEU A 30 10.43 -4.92 -4.61
C LEU A 30 9.08 -4.21 -4.44
N THR A 31 8.13 -4.43 -5.35
CA THR A 31 6.75 -3.94 -5.22
C THR A 31 6.08 -4.52 -3.97
N SER A 32 6.31 -5.80 -3.64
CA SER A 32 5.75 -6.43 -2.44
C SER A 32 6.32 -5.86 -1.15
N VAL A 33 7.64 -5.63 -1.08
CA VAL A 33 8.30 -4.99 0.06
C VAL A 33 7.80 -3.56 0.23
N ILE A 34 7.75 -2.78 -0.86
CA ILE A 34 7.24 -1.40 -0.83
C ILE A 34 5.78 -1.37 -0.41
N ALA A 35 4.92 -2.24 -0.94
CA ALA A 35 3.51 -2.32 -0.57
C ALA A 35 3.33 -2.63 0.92
N ASN A 36 4.13 -3.54 1.46
CA ASN A 36 4.09 -3.88 2.89
C ASN A 36 4.54 -2.71 3.76
N VAL A 37 5.61 -1.99 3.37
CA VAL A 37 6.08 -0.79 4.06
C VAL A 37 5.02 0.31 4.02
N ILE A 38 4.41 0.58 2.87
CA ILE A 38 3.34 1.56 2.73
C ILE A 38 2.17 1.19 3.65
N ARG A 39 1.75 -0.09 3.66
CA ARG A 39 0.66 -0.55 4.52
C ARG A 39 0.99 -0.34 6.00
N ALA A 40 2.21 -0.68 6.42
CA ALA A 40 2.67 -0.47 7.79
C ALA A 40 2.67 1.03 8.16
N VAL A 41 3.17 1.90 7.27
CA VAL A 41 3.17 3.35 7.47
C VAL A 41 1.75 3.89 7.55
N VAL A 42 0.84 3.47 6.67
CA VAL A 42 -0.56 3.95 6.68
C VAL A 42 -1.26 3.59 8.00
N VAL A 43 -1.10 2.36 8.49
CA VAL A 43 -1.66 1.95 9.78
C VAL A 43 -1.05 2.75 10.92
N PHE A 44 0.28 2.90 10.93
CA PHE A 44 0.99 3.65 11.96
C PHE A 44 0.59 5.14 11.96
N SER A 45 0.54 5.77 10.79
CA SER A 45 0.09 7.15 10.61
C SER A 45 -1.36 7.34 11.07
N GLY A 46 -2.25 6.38 10.83
CA GLY A 46 -3.62 6.43 11.33
C GLY A 46 -3.68 6.52 12.87
N VAL A 47 -2.88 5.71 13.56
CA VAL A 47 -2.80 5.73 15.04
C VAL A 47 -2.21 7.05 15.53
N VAL A 48 -1.12 7.52 14.92
CA VAL A 48 -0.49 8.80 15.30
C VAL A 48 -1.45 9.98 15.09
N LEU A 49 -2.14 10.03 13.96
CA LEU A 49 -3.15 11.05 13.66
C LEU A 49 -4.29 11.04 14.68
N PHE A 50 -4.77 9.86 15.06
CA PHE A 50 -5.80 9.72 16.08
C PHE A 50 -5.35 10.30 17.43
N ILE A 51 -4.13 9.95 17.88
CA ILE A 51 -3.57 10.48 19.13
C ILE A 51 -3.40 12.00 19.05
N MET A 52 -2.88 12.52 17.94
CA MET A 52 -2.72 13.96 17.74
C MET A 52 -4.05 14.70 17.75
N LEU A 53 -5.12 14.13 17.18
CA LEU A 53 -6.46 14.72 17.23
C LEU A 53 -7.03 14.72 18.65
N VAL A 54 -6.86 13.63 19.40
CA VAL A 54 -7.34 13.54 20.79
C VAL A 54 -6.59 14.53 21.68
N VAL A 55 -5.26 14.54 21.64
CA VAL A 55 -4.43 15.45 22.45
C VAL A 55 -4.61 16.91 22.01
N GLY A 56 -4.62 17.17 20.71
CA GLY A 56 -4.84 18.50 20.14
C GLY A 56 -6.23 19.05 20.45
N GLY A 57 -7.26 18.21 20.35
CA GLY A 57 -8.65 18.56 20.67
C GLY A 57 -8.86 18.83 22.15
N MET A 58 -8.33 17.96 23.03
CA MET A 58 -8.35 18.22 24.48
C MET A 58 -7.60 19.50 24.83
N SER A 59 -6.39 19.68 24.29
CA SER A 59 -5.60 20.91 24.51
C SER A 59 -6.36 22.15 24.03
N PHE A 60 -7.05 22.10 22.90
CA PHE A 60 -7.86 23.19 22.38
C PHE A 60 -9.02 23.56 23.31
N LEU A 61 -9.78 22.56 23.80
CA LEU A 61 -10.89 22.77 24.72
C LEU A 61 -10.43 23.29 26.09
N PHE A 62 -9.32 22.77 26.61
CA PHE A 62 -8.76 23.17 27.91
C PHE A 62 -7.87 24.42 27.85
N SER A 63 -7.68 25.04 26.68
CA SER A 63 -6.85 26.24 26.52
C SER A 63 -7.42 27.47 27.23
N GLY A 64 -8.74 27.55 27.43
CA GLY A 64 -9.41 28.41 28.41
C GLY A 64 -9.14 29.93 28.38
N GLY A 65 -8.39 30.46 27.42
CA GLY A 65 -7.99 31.88 27.36
C GLY A 65 -6.47 32.13 27.30
N ASP A 66 -5.63 31.10 27.48
CA ASP A 66 -4.18 31.19 27.28
C ASP A 66 -3.83 31.10 25.79
N GLN A 67 -3.47 32.23 25.19
CA GLN A 67 -3.16 32.33 23.76
C GLN A 67 -2.05 31.38 23.32
N LYS A 68 -1.06 31.11 24.18
CA LYS A 68 0.09 30.25 23.85
C LYS A 68 -0.32 28.79 23.75
N LYS A 69 -1.25 28.35 24.61
CA LYS A 69 -1.82 26.99 24.55
C LYS A 69 -2.75 26.84 23.35
N LEU A 70 -3.54 27.87 23.06
CA LEU A 70 -4.44 27.90 21.92
C LEU A 70 -3.68 27.80 20.59
N GLU A 71 -2.58 28.54 20.42
CA GLU A 71 -1.74 28.47 19.22
C GLU A 71 -1.11 27.09 19.05
N LYS A 72 -0.60 26.48 20.12
CA LYS A 72 -0.07 25.11 20.07
C LYS A 72 -1.13 24.07 19.72
N ALA A 73 -2.32 24.18 20.31
CA ALA A 73 -3.43 23.29 20.02
C ALA A 73 -3.87 23.40 18.56
N LYS A 74 -4.02 24.63 18.05
CA LYS A 74 -4.28 24.90 16.63
C LYS A 74 -3.21 24.29 15.74
N GLY A 75 -1.93 24.52 16.02
CA GLY A 75 -0.82 23.93 15.25
C GLY A 75 -0.86 22.40 15.21
N THR A 76 -1.20 21.76 16.33
CA THR A 76 -1.36 20.30 16.42
C THR A 76 -2.52 19.80 15.56
N ILE A 77 -3.66 20.48 15.63
CA ILE A 77 -4.85 20.15 14.83
C ILE A 77 -4.57 20.34 13.34
N THR A 78 -3.96 21.46 12.94
CA THR A 78 -3.60 21.72 11.54
C THR A 78 -2.62 20.69 11.01
N GLY A 79 -1.63 20.28 11.80
CA GLY A 79 -0.70 19.20 11.46
C GLY A 79 -1.41 17.85 11.25
N ALA A 80 -2.37 17.52 12.12
CA ALA A 80 -3.19 16.31 11.96
C ALA A 80 -4.04 16.35 10.68
N PHE A 81 -4.68 17.49 10.38
CA PHE A 81 -5.43 17.67 9.14
C PHE A 81 -4.54 17.58 7.90
N ALA A 82 -3.33 18.16 7.93
CA ALA A 82 -2.39 18.08 6.82
C ALA A 82 -1.97 16.63 6.55
N GLY A 83 -1.66 15.85 7.59
CA GLY A 83 -1.34 14.42 7.45
C GLY A 83 -2.52 13.61 6.89
N LEU A 84 -3.74 13.89 7.35
CA LEU A 84 -4.95 13.25 6.81
C LEU A 84 -5.17 13.60 5.33
N LEU A 85 -4.97 14.86 4.95
CA LEU A 85 -5.03 15.32 3.55
C LEU A 85 -4.05 14.58 2.66
N VAL A 86 -2.83 14.31 3.14
CA VAL A 86 -1.83 13.52 2.40
C VAL A 86 -2.30 12.09 2.19
N LEU A 87 -2.89 11.44 3.20
CA LEU A 87 -3.42 10.07 3.06
C LEU A 87 -4.56 10.02 2.02
N ILE A 88 -5.48 10.98 2.10
CA ILE A 88 -6.59 11.11 1.14
C ILE A 88 -6.03 11.36 -0.26
N GLY A 89 -5.11 12.32 -0.40
CA GLY A 89 -4.46 12.65 -1.68
C GLY A 89 -3.74 11.47 -2.31
N SER A 90 -3.02 10.69 -1.49
CA SER A 90 -2.38 9.43 -1.93
C SER A 90 -3.40 8.45 -2.51
N TYR A 91 -4.52 8.21 -1.80
CA TYR A 91 -5.58 7.34 -2.30
C TYR A 91 -6.21 7.84 -3.62
N LEU A 92 -6.41 9.16 -3.76
CA LEU A 92 -6.90 9.73 -5.02
C LEU A 92 -5.93 9.49 -6.19
N ILE A 93 -4.63 9.62 -5.96
CA ILE A 93 -3.60 9.37 -6.99
C ILE A 93 -3.63 7.89 -7.40
N LEU A 94 -3.66 6.97 -6.44
CA LEU A 94 -3.76 5.53 -6.72
C LEU A 94 -4.99 5.22 -7.59
N ARG A 95 -6.15 5.78 -7.22
CA ARG A 95 -7.40 5.61 -7.98
C ARG A 95 -7.34 6.20 -9.40
N LEU A 96 -6.59 7.29 -9.58
CA LEU A 96 -6.38 7.88 -10.89
C LEU A 96 -5.55 6.94 -11.77
N ILE A 97 -4.48 6.35 -11.21
CA ILE A 97 -3.64 5.37 -11.89
C ILE A 97 -4.46 4.12 -12.27
N GLU A 98 -5.28 3.60 -11.36
CA GLU A 98 -6.18 2.46 -11.65
C GLU A 98 -7.08 2.72 -12.86
N ARG A 99 -7.63 3.94 -12.96
CA ARG A 99 -8.50 4.32 -14.07
C ARG A 99 -7.77 4.40 -15.41
N PHE A 100 -6.50 4.80 -15.41
CA PHE A 100 -5.69 4.91 -16.62
C PHE A 100 -5.08 3.57 -17.05
N THR A 101 -4.61 2.76 -16.09
CA THR A 101 -3.93 1.49 -16.36
C THR A 101 -4.91 0.31 -16.46
N GLY A 102 -6.13 0.44 -15.94
CA GLY A 102 -7.14 -0.63 -15.95
C GLY A 102 -6.83 -1.80 -15.01
N ILE A 103 -5.76 -1.71 -14.23
CA ILE A 103 -5.31 -2.72 -13.26
C ILE A 103 -5.71 -2.24 -11.86
N ASN A 104 -6.40 -3.08 -11.10
CA ASN A 104 -6.82 -2.79 -9.73
C ASN A 104 -5.64 -3.01 -8.76
N ILE A 105 -4.91 -1.95 -8.47
CA ILE A 105 -3.72 -1.95 -7.60
C ILE A 105 -4.13 -1.95 -6.11
N THR A 106 -5.40 -1.67 -5.82
CA THR A 106 -6.01 -1.74 -4.49
C THR A 106 -6.44 -3.14 -4.06
N THR A 107 -6.50 -4.11 -4.99
CA THR A 107 -6.92 -5.49 -4.67
C THR A 107 -5.69 -6.37 -4.43
N PHE A 108 -5.21 -6.39 -3.19
CA PHE A 108 -4.20 -7.35 -2.75
C PHE A 108 -4.87 -8.72 -2.55
N SER A 109 -4.95 -9.53 -3.61
CA SER A 109 -5.44 -10.91 -3.50
C SER A 109 -4.36 -11.80 -2.89
N PHE A 110 -4.51 -12.09 -1.60
CA PHE A 110 -3.81 -13.18 -0.93
C PHE A 110 -4.38 -14.51 -1.45
N GLN A 111 -3.83 -14.99 -2.56
CA GLN A 111 -4.08 -16.32 -3.08
C GLN A 111 -3.39 -17.31 -2.13
N LEU A 112 -4.14 -17.83 -1.14
CA LEU A 112 -3.85 -19.13 -0.54
C LEU A 112 -4.10 -20.17 -1.62
N GLN A 113 -3.06 -20.48 -2.39
CA GLN A 113 -3.02 -21.74 -3.11
C GLN A 113 -2.79 -22.83 -2.04
N PRO A 114 -3.72 -23.77 -1.80
CA PRO A 114 -3.49 -24.88 -0.88
C PRO A 114 -2.33 -25.77 -1.35
#